data_AF-A0A268U6V3-F1
#
_entry.id   AF-A0A268U6V3-F1
#
_cell.length_a   1.000
_cell.length_b   1.000
_cell.length_c   1.000
_cell.angle_alpha   90.00
_cell.angle_beta   90.00
_cell.angle_gamma   90.00
#
_symmetry.space_group_name_H-M   'P 1'
#
loop_
_entity.id
_entity.type
_entity.pdbx_description
1 polymer ?
#
loop_
_entity_poly.entity_id
_entity_poly.type
_entity_poly.pdbx_seq_one_letter_code
_entity_poly.pdbx_strand_id
1 'polypeptide(L)'
;MSITLNPYLMLLVFVVFIITLYLLNIWLYKPLLSFMDNRDLSIEQDMQSIQENNQETLKIDKEIRQTIENARLEALQIVEKATTDAKLAYETKMTKKKMECAAKIDEFLKGLQTQKNDLKKQLLAEIPEFEITLRKKISQI
;
A
#
# COMPACT_ATOMS: atom_id res chain seq x y z
N MET A 1 -69.42 4.45 74.78
CA MET A 1 -68.46 5.37 74.14
C MET A 1 -69.11 5.90 72.87
N SER A 2 -69.89 6.98 72.98
CA SER A 2 -70.58 7.58 71.84
C SER A 2 -69.56 8.32 70.99
N ILE A 3 -69.31 7.84 69.78
CA ILE A 3 -68.50 8.56 68.79
C ILE A 3 -69.34 9.77 68.36
N THR A 4 -69.10 10.91 68.99
CA THR A 4 -69.67 12.19 68.54
C THR A 4 -68.94 12.56 67.26
N LEU A 5 -69.65 12.45 66.13
CA LEU A 5 -69.12 12.79 64.82
C LEU A 5 -68.85 14.31 64.79
N ASN A 6 -67.58 14.70 64.86
CA ASN A 6 -67.18 16.10 64.79
C ASN A 6 -66.78 16.42 63.33
N PRO A 7 -67.67 17.08 62.55
CA PRO A 7 -67.42 17.38 61.14
C PRO A 7 -66.22 18.29 60.93
N TYR A 8 -65.87 19.13 61.92
CA TYR A 8 -64.69 19.99 61.86
C TYR A 8 -63.38 19.19 61.92
N LEU A 9 -63.32 18.18 62.79
CA LEU A 9 -62.14 17.31 62.90
C LEU A 9 -61.94 16.49 61.62
N MET A 10 -63.04 16.01 61.03
CA MET A 10 -63.02 15.28 59.76
C MET A 10 -62.53 16.16 58.60
N LEU A 11 -62.96 17.42 58.56
CA LEU A 11 -62.49 18.38 57.56
C LEU A 11 -61.00 18.70 57.74
N LEU A 12 -60.53 18.87 58.98
CA LEU A 12 -59.11 19.09 59.25
C LEU A 12 -58.24 17.91 58.80
N VAL A 13 -58.64 16.67 59.14
CA VAL A 13 -57.92 15.46 58.70
C VAL A 13 -57.92 15.34 57.18
N PHE A 14 -59.03 15.67 56.52
CA PHE A 14 -59.13 15.67 55.07
C PHE A 14 -58.16 16.69 54.44
N VAL A 15 -58.10 17.91 54.96
CA VAL A 15 -57.17 18.95 54.47
C VAL A 15 -55.72 18.52 54.67
N VAL A 16 -55.38 17.98 55.85
CA VAL A 16 -54.02 17.46 56.12
C VAL A 16 -53.68 16.33 55.15
N PHE A 17 -54.59 15.40 54.91
CA PHE A 17 -54.40 14.29 53.97
C PHE A 17 -54.13 14.79 52.54
N ILE A 18 -54.89 15.78 52.05
CA ILE A 18 -54.69 16.37 50.73
C ILE A 18 -53.33 17.08 50.65
N ILE A 19 -52.93 17.82 51.69
CA ILE A 19 -51.61 18.47 51.74
C ILE A 19 -50.49 17.42 51.71
N THR A 20 -50.61 16.34 52.49
CA THR A 20 -49.63 15.24 52.49
C THR A 20 -49.55 14.55 51.13
N LEU A 21 -50.68 14.28 50.46
CA LEU A 21 -50.68 13.74 49.10
C LEU A 21 -49.99 14.67 48.09
N TYR A 22 -50.23 15.97 48.20
CA TYR A 22 -49.58 16.96 47.33
C TYR A 22 -48.07 17.01 47.54
N LEU A 23 -47.62 17.02 48.81
CA LEU A 23 -46.19 16.94 49.14
C LEU A 23 -45.57 15.65 48.60
N LEU A 24 -46.24 14.51 48.76
CA LEU A 24 -45.74 13.21 48.31
C LEU A 24 -45.61 13.14 46.78
N ASN A 25 -46.55 13.74 46.04
CA ASN A 25 -46.48 13.83 44.58
C ASN A 25 -45.21 14.54 44.10
N ILE A 26 -44.86 15.66 44.74
CA ILE A 26 -43.69 16.46 44.37
C ILE A 26 -42.39 15.80 44.85
N TRP A 27 -42.36 15.29 46.08
CA TRP A 27 -41.13 14.76 46.68
C TRP A 27 -40.77 13.33 46.29
N LEU A 28 -41.75 12.49 45.96
CA LEU A 28 -41.50 11.07 45.71
C LEU A 28 -41.87 10.65 44.29
N TYR A 29 -43.10 10.90 43.87
CA TYR A 29 -43.59 10.37 42.59
C TYR A 29 -42.86 10.99 41.39
N LYS A 30 -42.72 12.32 41.36
CA LYS A 30 -41.97 13.01 40.30
C LYS A 30 -40.51 12.55 40.17
N PRO A 31 -39.68 12.56 41.23
CA PRO A 31 -38.30 12.10 41.10
C PRO A 31 -38.23 10.62 40.74
N LEU A 32 -39.08 9.76 41.33
CA LEU A 32 -39.09 8.33 41.02
C LEU A 32 -39.36 8.05 39.55
N LEU A 33 -40.40 8.69 38.98
CA LEU A 33 -40.73 8.54 37.56
C LEU A 33 -39.60 9.07 36.67
N SER A 34 -39.02 10.22 37.02
CA SER A 34 -37.87 10.76 36.27
C SER A 34 -36.67 9.82 36.31
N PHE A 35 -36.40 9.13 37.42
CA PHE A 35 -35.35 8.10 37.47
C PHE A 35 -35.64 6.90 36.57
N MET A 36 -36.91 6.48 36.47
CA MET A 36 -37.31 5.41 35.56
C MET A 36 -37.13 5.83 34.10
N ASP A 37 -37.60 7.02 33.73
CA ASP A 37 -37.46 7.56 32.37
C ASP A 37 -35.97 7.73 31.98
N ASN A 38 -35.15 8.28 32.87
CA ASN A 38 -33.71 8.42 32.63
C ASN A 38 -33.02 7.07 32.43
N ARG A 39 -33.44 6.04 33.18
CA ARG A 39 -32.88 4.69 33.03
C ARG A 39 -33.27 4.09 31.68
N ASP A 40 -34.54 4.21 31.30
CA ASP A 40 -35.03 3.65 30.04
C ASP A 40 -34.37 4.35 28.85
N LEU A 41 -34.21 5.69 28.90
CA LEU A 41 -33.46 6.47 27.91
C LEU A 41 -31.98 6.07 27.83
N SER A 42 -31.32 5.88 28.98
CA SER A 42 -29.91 5.44 29.01
C SER A 42 -29.75 4.07 28.38
N ILE A 43 -30.65 3.12 28.65
CA ILE A 43 -30.61 1.76 28.08
C ILE A 43 -30.81 1.82 26.56
N GLU A 44 -31.73 2.66 26.08
CA GLU A 44 -31.96 2.83 24.65
C GLU A 44 -30.73 3.45 23.96
N GLN A 45 -30.14 4.49 24.55
CA GLN A 45 -28.91 5.12 24.04
C GLN A 45 -27.72 4.16 24.04
N ASP A 46 -27.55 3.37 25.10
CA ASP A 46 -26.48 2.37 25.20
C ASP A 46 -26.68 1.28 24.12
N MET A 47 -27.91 0.82 23.92
CA MET A 47 -28.24 -0.16 22.87
C MET A 47 -27.94 0.39 21.48
N GLN A 48 -28.36 1.63 21.19
CA GLN A 48 -28.09 2.28 19.92
C GLN A 48 -26.58 2.45 19.69
N SER A 49 -25.85 2.91 20.70
CA SER A 49 -24.39 3.08 20.64
C SER A 49 -23.67 1.75 20.41
N ILE A 50 -24.12 0.66 21.03
CA ILE A 50 -23.58 -0.69 20.80
C ILE A 50 -23.84 -1.13 19.35
N GLN A 51 -25.03 -0.88 18.82
CA GLN A 51 -25.35 -1.22 17.43
C GLN A 51 -24.51 -0.41 16.43
N GLU A 52 -24.38 0.89 16.64
CA GLU A 52 -23.57 1.78 15.82
C GLU A 52 -22.09 1.37 15.85
N ASN A 53 -21.51 1.17 17.05
CA ASN A 53 -20.13 0.72 17.21
C ASN A 53 -19.87 -0.65 16.54
N ASN A 54 -20.81 -1.59 16.63
CA ASN A 54 -20.69 -2.87 15.95
C ASN A 54 -20.70 -2.71 14.43
N GLN A 55 -21.59 -1.86 13.89
CA GLN A 55 -21.64 -1.58 12.46
C GLN A 55 -20.37 -0.88 11.96
N GLU A 56 -19.85 0.09 12.72
CA GLU A 56 -18.59 0.77 12.41
C GLU A 56 -17.41 -0.21 12.42
N THR A 57 -17.34 -1.08 13.43
CA THR A 57 -16.31 -2.13 13.51
C THR A 57 -16.35 -3.04 12.27
N LEU A 58 -17.54 -3.48 11.85
CA LEU A 58 -17.70 -4.30 10.66
C LEU A 58 -17.31 -3.56 9.37
N LYS A 59 -17.59 -2.25 9.28
CA LYS A 59 -17.16 -1.41 8.15
C LYS A 59 -15.65 -1.29 8.11
N ILE A 60 -15.02 -0.98 9.24
CA ILE A 60 -13.56 -0.87 9.38
C ILE A 60 -12.90 -2.20 9.00
N ASP A 61 -13.40 -3.34 9.48
CA ASP A 61 -12.88 -4.66 9.11
C ASP A 61 -12.96 -4.92 7.62
N LYS A 62 -14.06 -4.51 6.97
CA LYS A 62 -14.23 -4.64 5.52
C LYS A 62 -13.24 -3.74 4.76
N GLU A 63 -13.05 -2.50 5.19
CA GLU A 63 -12.11 -1.56 4.60
C GLU A 63 -10.67 -2.03 4.75
N ILE A 64 -10.29 -2.58 5.90
CA ILE A 64 -8.96 -3.17 6.14
C ILE A 64 -8.74 -4.32 5.17
N ARG A 65 -9.70 -5.24 5.05
CA ARG A 65 -9.59 -6.37 4.11
C ARG A 65 -9.44 -5.90 2.67
N GLN A 66 -10.25 -4.93 2.25
CA GLN A 66 -10.18 -4.37 0.91
C GLN A 66 -8.84 -3.67 0.65
N THR A 67 -8.32 -2.93 1.63
CA THR A 67 -7.02 -2.25 1.54
C THR A 67 -5.88 -3.26 1.41
N ILE A 68 -5.91 -4.35 2.20
CA ILE A 68 -4.89 -5.40 2.13
C ILE A 68 -4.93 -6.11 0.77
N GLU A 69 -6.11 -6.42 0.25
CA GLU A 69 -6.25 -7.04 -1.07
C GLU A 69 -5.76 -6.11 -2.19
N ASN A 70 -6.11 -4.82 -2.15
CA ASN A 70 -5.60 -3.84 -3.10
C ASN A 70 -4.07 -3.72 -3.03
N ALA A 71 -3.50 -3.64 -1.83
CA ALA A 71 -2.05 -3.57 -1.65
C ALA A 71 -1.34 -4.82 -2.19
N ARG A 72 -1.95 -6.01 -2.05
CA ARG A 72 -1.43 -7.26 -2.65
C ARG A 72 -1.45 -7.20 -4.18
N LEU A 73 -2.56 -6.73 -4.77
CA LEU A 73 -2.67 -6.57 -6.22
C LEU A 73 -1.65 -5.58 -6.77
N GLU A 74 -1.49 -4.42 -6.12
CA GLU A 74 -0.49 -3.42 -6.48
C GLU A 74 0.93 -3.97 -6.37
N ALA A 75 1.24 -4.70 -5.28
CA ALA A 75 2.55 -5.33 -5.12
C ALA A 75 2.84 -6.35 -6.24
N LEU A 76 1.87 -7.18 -6.61
CA LEU A 76 2.01 -8.12 -7.73
C LEU A 76 2.23 -7.38 -9.05
N GLN A 77 1.49 -6.30 -9.31
CA GLN A 77 1.68 -5.48 -10.52
C GLN A 77 3.06 -4.82 -10.56
N ILE A 78 3.57 -4.32 -9.43
CA ILE A 78 4.90 -3.73 -9.33
C ILE A 78 5.97 -4.79 -9.63
N VAL A 79 5.85 -5.98 -9.05
CA VAL A 79 6.80 -7.08 -9.30
C VAL A 79 6.74 -7.51 -10.77
N GLU A 80 5.55 -7.70 -11.32
CA GLU A 80 5.38 -8.07 -12.73
C GLU A 80 6.02 -7.02 -13.65
N LYS A 81 5.69 -5.73 -13.44
CA LYS A 81 6.27 -4.63 -14.21
C LYS A 81 7.79 -4.55 -14.08
N ALA A 82 8.33 -4.71 -12.89
CA ALA A 82 9.78 -4.73 -12.68
C ALA A 82 10.44 -5.89 -13.41
N THR A 83 9.81 -7.08 -13.42
CA THR A 83 10.34 -8.23 -14.16
C THR A 83 10.26 -8.06 -15.67
N THR A 84 9.18 -7.47 -16.20
CA THR A 84 9.06 -7.19 -17.64
C THR A 84 10.08 -6.14 -18.07
N ASP A 85 10.23 -5.07 -17.30
CA ASP A 85 11.18 -4.00 -17.59
C ASP A 85 12.62 -4.51 -17.52
N ALA A 86 12.94 -5.37 -16.55
CA ALA A 86 14.25 -6.02 -16.45
C ALA A 86 14.54 -6.93 -17.65
N LYS A 87 13.56 -7.71 -18.11
CA LYS A 87 13.68 -8.55 -19.31
C LYS A 87 13.92 -7.71 -20.56
N LEU A 88 13.13 -6.66 -20.77
CA LEU A 88 13.29 -5.74 -21.91
C LEU A 88 14.65 -5.04 -21.89
N ALA A 89 15.09 -4.58 -20.72
CA ALA A 89 16.40 -3.96 -20.55
C ALA A 89 17.54 -4.95 -20.83
N TYR A 90 17.40 -6.20 -20.39
CA TYR A 90 18.37 -7.26 -20.66
C TYR A 90 18.45 -7.56 -22.16
N GLU A 91 17.32 -7.77 -22.83
CA GLU A 91 17.27 -8.03 -24.27
C GLU A 91 17.86 -6.87 -25.07
N THR A 92 17.53 -5.63 -24.71
CA THR A 92 18.07 -4.43 -25.34
C THR A 92 19.59 -4.32 -25.15
N LYS A 93 20.10 -4.62 -23.95
CA LYS A 93 21.55 -4.63 -23.70
C LYS A 93 22.24 -5.74 -24.47
N MET A 94 21.64 -6.93 -24.52
CA MET A 94 22.18 -8.08 -25.24
C MET A 94 22.23 -7.83 -26.75
N THR A 95 21.16 -7.30 -27.34
CA THR A 95 21.12 -6.96 -28.77
C THR A 95 22.13 -5.86 -29.10
N LYS A 96 22.23 -4.79 -28.29
CA LYS A 96 23.27 -3.77 -28.45
C LYS A 96 24.67 -4.35 -28.39
N LYS A 97 24.97 -5.21 -27.41
CA LYS A 97 26.29 -5.85 -27.29
C LYS A 97 26.61 -6.76 -28.47
N LYS A 98 25.63 -7.51 -28.98
CA LYS A 98 25.79 -8.31 -30.20
C LYS A 98 26.08 -7.44 -31.41
N MET A 99 25.35 -6.33 -31.59
CA MET A 99 25.60 -5.39 -32.69
C MET A 99 26.98 -4.73 -32.58
N GLU A 100 27.38 -4.27 -31.39
CA GLU A 100 28.72 -3.73 -31.14
C GLU A 100 29.82 -4.75 -31.45
N CYS A 101 29.62 -6.01 -31.06
CA CYS A 101 30.59 -7.08 -31.31
C CYS A 101 30.69 -7.40 -32.81
N ALA A 102 29.56 -7.49 -33.51
CA ALA A 102 29.54 -7.68 -34.96
C ALA A 102 30.23 -6.52 -35.70
N ALA A 103 29.99 -5.27 -35.28
CA ALA A 103 30.65 -4.10 -35.86
C ALA A 103 32.17 -4.13 -35.64
N LYS A 104 32.63 -4.50 -34.43
CA LYS A 104 34.07 -4.64 -34.12
C LYS A 104 34.73 -5.75 -34.95
N ILE A 105 34.04 -6.86 -35.18
CA ILE A 105 34.56 -7.94 -36.03
C ILE A 105 34.70 -7.46 -37.47
N ASP A 106 33.70 -6.76 -38.01
CA ASP A 106 33.77 -6.20 -39.37
C ASP A 106 34.91 -5.19 -39.52
N GLU A 107 35.07 -4.29 -38.54
CA GLU A 107 36.18 -3.33 -38.48
C GLU A 107 37.55 -4.05 -38.42
N PHE A 108 37.68 -5.07 -37.57
CA PHE A 108 38.89 -5.87 -37.45
C PHE A 108 39.24 -6.59 -38.76
N LEU A 109 38.25 -7.19 -39.44
CA LEU A 109 38.45 -7.86 -40.73
C LEU A 109 38.91 -6.88 -41.82
N LYS A 110 38.31 -5.69 -41.88
CA LYS A 110 38.76 -4.61 -42.78
C LYS A 110 40.19 -4.18 -42.47
N GLY A 111 40.52 -3.99 -41.19
CA GLY A 111 41.87 -3.66 -40.75
C GLY A 111 42.90 -4.71 -41.13
N LEU A 112 42.57 -5.99 -40.95
CA LEU A 112 43.42 -7.13 -41.30
C LEU A 112 43.70 -7.18 -42.82
N GLN A 113 42.68 -6.90 -43.63
CA GLN A 113 42.83 -6.86 -45.09
C GLN A 113 43.74 -5.71 -45.54
N THR A 114 43.62 -4.53 -44.91
CA THR A 114 44.52 -3.40 -45.16
C THR A 114 45.95 -3.73 -44.75
N GLN A 115 46.16 -4.26 -43.53
CA GLN A 115 47.48 -4.68 -43.05
C GLN A 115 48.12 -5.72 -43.97
N LYS A 116 47.34 -6.71 -44.45
CA LYS A 116 47.82 -7.71 -45.41
C LYS A 116 48.28 -7.07 -46.71
N ASN A 117 47.55 -6.10 -47.23
CA ASN A 117 47.92 -5.38 -48.44
C ASN A 117 49.18 -4.53 -48.24
N ASP A 118 49.30 -3.84 -47.11
CA ASP A 118 50.47 -3.01 -46.80
C ASP A 118 51.72 -3.87 -46.58
N LEU A 119 51.60 -4.97 -45.84
CA LEU A 119 52.69 -5.92 -45.63
C LEU A 119 53.15 -6.52 -46.96
N LYS A 120 52.20 -6.87 -47.87
CA LYS A 120 52.54 -7.33 -49.22
C LYS A 120 53.30 -6.27 -50.02
N LYS A 121 52.91 -4.99 -49.93
CA LYS A 121 53.64 -3.89 -50.59
C LYS A 121 55.04 -3.70 -50.03
N GLN A 122 55.20 -3.74 -48.70
CA GLN A 122 56.50 -3.66 -48.03
C GLN A 122 57.41 -4.83 -48.46
N LEU A 123 56.89 -6.06 -48.44
CA LEU A 123 57.63 -7.24 -48.89
C LEU A 123 58.09 -7.11 -50.34
N LEU A 124 57.22 -6.64 -51.24
CA LEU A 124 57.59 -6.39 -52.64
C LEU A 124 58.66 -5.29 -52.80
N ALA A 125 58.65 -4.27 -51.93
CA ALA A 125 59.65 -3.21 -51.92
C ALA A 125 61.01 -3.66 -51.37
N GLU A 126 61.02 -4.60 -50.42
CA GLU A 126 62.24 -5.15 -49.81
C GLU A 126 62.84 -6.34 -50.59
N ILE A 127 62.08 -7.00 -51.48
CA ILE A 127 62.57 -8.10 -52.34
C ILE A 127 63.88 -7.76 -53.09
N PRO A 128 64.05 -6.58 -53.72
CA PRO A 128 65.29 -6.23 -54.42
C PRO A 128 66.49 -6.14 -53.47
N GLU A 129 66.28 -5.64 -52.26
CA GLU A 129 67.33 -5.50 -51.24
C GLU A 129 67.71 -6.87 -50.65
N PHE A 130 66.72 -7.76 -50.48
CA PHE A 130 66.94 -9.17 -50.17
C PHE A 130 67.68 -9.91 -51.29
N GLU A 131 67.35 -9.68 -52.56
CA GLU A 131 68.05 -10.29 -53.71
C GLU A 131 69.51 -9.84 -53.80
N ILE A 132 69.79 -8.56 -53.59
CA ILE A 132 71.17 -8.04 -53.57
C ILE A 132 71.94 -8.68 -52.41
N THR A 133 71.34 -8.75 -51.23
CA THR A 133 71.97 -9.36 -50.04
C THR A 133 72.22 -10.86 -50.24
N LEU A 134 71.26 -11.58 -50.82
CA LEU A 134 71.39 -13.00 -51.16
C LEU A 134 72.46 -13.23 -52.22
N ARG A 135 72.47 -12.46 -53.32
CA ARG A 135 73.52 -12.54 -54.35
C ARG A 135 74.90 -12.28 -53.76
N LYS A 136 75.02 -11.26 -52.90
CA LYS A 136 76.28 -10.91 -52.23
C LYS A 136 76.78 -12.03 -51.31
N LYS A 137 75.87 -12.73 -50.63
CA LYS A 137 76.18 -13.87 -49.74
C LYS A 137 76.51 -15.14 -50.53
N ILE A 138 75.87 -15.36 -51.67
CA ILE A 138 76.16 -16.47 -52.59
C ILE A 138 77.48 -16.25 -53.33
N SER A 139 77.83 -15.01 -53.71
CA SER A 139 79.14 -14.70 -54.31
C SER A 139 80.31 -14.70 -53.32
N GLN A 140 80.02 -14.79 -52.02
CA GLN A 140 81.00 -14.95 -50.95
C GLN A 140 81.25 -16.42 -50.57
N ILE A 141 80.56 -17.35 -51.24
CA ILE A 141 80.81 -18.80 -51.21
C ILE A 141 81.45 -19.18 -52.55
#